data_AF-A0A0D2NPA5-F1
#
_entry.id   AF-A0A0D2NPA5-F1
#
_cell.length_a   1.000
_cell.length_b   1.000
_cell.length_c   1.000
_cell.angle_alpha   90.00
_cell.angle_beta   90.00
_cell.angle_gamma   90.00
#
_symmetry.space_group_name_H-M   'P 1'
#
loop_
_entity.id
_entity.type
_entity.pdbx_description
1 polymer ?
#
loop_
_entity_poly.entity_id
_entity_poly.type
_entity_poly.pdbx_seq_one_letter_code
_entity_poly.pdbx_strand_id
1 'polypeptide(L)'
;MADALSVIPASVLRNLSDKLYEKRKNAALEVEGIVKQLALSGDHEKISAVIKLLAKEFTYSPQANHRKGGLIGLAAATVGLTSEAAQHLEQIVPPVLNSLSDQDSRVRYYACEALYNIAKVVRGDLIIFFNQIFDALCKLSADSDANVQSAAHLLDRLVKDIVTESDQFSIEEFIPLLRERMNVLNPYVRQFLVGWITVLDSVPDIDMLGFLPDFLDGLFNMLSDSSPEIRQQADSALSEFLQEIKNSPSVDYGRMAEILVQRAASPDEFTRLTAITWINEFVKLGGDQLVPYYADILGAILPCISDKEEKIRVVARETNEELRSIKSDPAETFDVGAILYIARRQLDSEWEATRIEALHWISTLLDRHRAEVLCFLNDIFDTLLKALSDSSDEVVLLVLDIHACIARDPQHFRQLIVFLVHNFRVDHSLLERRGALIIRRLCVLLDAERVYRGLSTILEGEADLDFACIMVQVLSCV
;
A
#
# COMPACT_ATOMS: atom_id res chain seq x y z
N MET A 1 -31.13 26.66 -35.32
CA MET A 1 -29.97 27.46 -35.79
C MET A 1 -30.39 28.89 -36.14
N ALA A 2 -31.45 29.09 -36.92
CA ALA A 2 -32.00 30.43 -37.15
C ALA A 2 -32.48 31.13 -35.86
N ASP A 3 -33.03 30.39 -34.90
CA ASP A 3 -33.55 30.96 -33.64
C ASP A 3 -32.49 31.42 -32.62
N ALA A 4 -31.26 30.90 -32.64
CA ALA A 4 -30.23 31.36 -31.69
C ALA A 4 -29.59 32.68 -32.15
N LEU A 5 -29.38 32.81 -33.47
CA LEU A 5 -28.83 34.01 -34.10
C LEU A 5 -29.80 35.19 -34.09
N SER A 6 -31.11 34.93 -33.93
CA SER A 6 -32.11 35.98 -33.71
C SER A 6 -32.17 36.45 -32.25
N VAL A 7 -31.68 35.64 -31.30
CA VAL A 7 -31.74 35.91 -29.86
C VAL A 7 -30.53 36.68 -29.36
N ILE A 8 -29.31 36.31 -29.78
CA ILE A 8 -28.09 37.03 -29.38
C ILE A 8 -27.73 38.06 -30.46
N PRO A 9 -27.62 39.36 -30.12
CA PRO A 9 -27.22 40.37 -31.09
C PRO A 9 -25.87 40.07 -31.75
N ALA A 10 -25.74 40.32 -33.04
CA ALA A 10 -24.51 40.06 -33.79
C ALA A 10 -23.27 40.80 -33.23
N SER A 11 -23.48 41.98 -32.62
CA SER A 11 -22.43 42.72 -31.91
C SER A 11 -21.88 41.94 -30.72
N VAL A 12 -22.74 41.26 -29.96
CA VAL A 12 -22.38 40.44 -28.80
C VAL A 12 -21.58 39.22 -29.26
N LEU A 13 -22.06 38.51 -30.28
CA LEU A 13 -21.36 37.35 -30.86
C LEU A 13 -19.95 37.73 -31.37
N ARG A 14 -19.83 38.89 -32.02
CA ARG A 14 -18.52 39.41 -32.46
C ARG A 14 -17.62 39.75 -31.28
N ASN A 15 -18.16 40.38 -30.24
CA ASN A 15 -17.40 40.81 -29.07
C ASN A 15 -16.95 39.62 -28.20
N LEU A 16 -17.73 38.53 -28.13
CA LEU A 16 -17.33 37.26 -27.48
C LEU A 16 -16.05 36.68 -28.11
N SER A 17 -15.84 36.90 -29.41
CA SER A 17 -14.66 36.41 -30.15
C SER A 17 -13.55 37.46 -30.28
N ASP A 18 -13.68 38.62 -29.63
CA ASP A 18 -12.69 39.69 -29.70
C ASP A 18 -11.37 39.24 -29.03
N LYS A 19 -10.25 39.89 -29.37
CA LYS A 19 -8.94 39.63 -28.78
C LYS A 19 -8.82 40.17 -27.35
N LEU A 20 -9.53 41.26 -27.04
CA LEU A 20 -9.50 41.92 -25.73
C LEU A 20 -10.43 41.21 -24.74
N TYR A 21 -9.92 40.90 -23.55
CA TYR A 21 -10.70 40.26 -22.48
C TYR A 21 -11.92 41.09 -22.07
N GLU A 22 -11.76 42.39 -21.82
CA GLU A 22 -12.85 43.27 -21.38
C GLU A 22 -14.05 43.26 -22.33
N LYS A 23 -13.79 43.17 -23.64
CA LYS A 23 -14.88 43.07 -24.63
C LYS A 23 -15.60 41.73 -24.56
N ARG A 24 -14.88 40.63 -24.37
CA ARG A 24 -15.48 39.29 -24.18
C ARG A 24 -16.30 39.26 -22.89
N LYS A 25 -15.77 39.82 -21.81
CA LYS A 25 -16.45 39.92 -20.51
C LYS A 25 -17.75 40.72 -20.60
N ASN A 26 -17.73 41.89 -21.21
CA ASN A 26 -18.95 42.70 -21.41
C ASN A 26 -19.98 41.96 -22.26
N ALA A 27 -19.54 41.31 -23.34
CA ALA A 27 -20.44 40.50 -24.18
C ALA A 27 -21.03 39.30 -23.41
N ALA A 28 -20.25 38.67 -22.53
CA ALA A 28 -20.74 37.59 -21.67
C ALA A 28 -21.79 38.09 -20.67
N LEU A 29 -21.61 39.28 -20.07
CA LEU A 29 -22.63 39.89 -19.21
C LEU A 29 -23.94 40.20 -19.98
N GLU A 30 -23.84 40.58 -21.25
CA GLU A 30 -25.03 40.73 -22.11
C GLU A 30 -25.71 39.36 -22.36
N VAL A 31 -24.94 38.29 -22.59
CA VAL A 31 -25.48 36.91 -22.69
C VAL A 31 -26.16 36.48 -21.40
N GLU A 32 -25.56 36.73 -20.23
CA GLU A 32 -26.17 36.47 -18.91
C GLU A 32 -27.53 37.16 -18.81
N GLY A 33 -27.61 38.45 -19.16
CA GLY A 33 -28.84 39.23 -19.14
C GLY A 33 -29.91 38.65 -20.07
N ILE A 34 -29.54 38.24 -21.28
CA ILE A 34 -30.45 37.61 -22.25
C ILE A 34 -30.99 36.29 -21.69
N VAL A 35 -30.11 35.40 -21.22
CA VAL A 35 -30.51 34.08 -20.70
C VAL A 35 -31.39 34.23 -19.46
N LYS A 36 -31.08 35.19 -18.59
CA LYS A 36 -31.92 35.51 -17.42
C LYS A 36 -33.33 35.96 -17.81
N GLN A 37 -33.48 36.80 -18.84
CA GLN A 37 -34.81 37.19 -19.33
C GLN A 37 -35.56 36.00 -19.95
N LEU A 38 -34.87 35.15 -20.69
CA LEU A 38 -35.47 33.96 -21.28
C LEU A 38 -35.96 32.98 -20.22
N ALA A 39 -35.17 32.76 -19.16
CA ALA A 39 -35.54 31.94 -18.01
C ALA A 39 -36.79 32.50 -17.31
N LEU A 40 -36.82 33.82 -17.05
CA LEU A 40 -38.00 34.48 -16.48
C LEU A 40 -39.26 34.34 -17.36
N SER A 41 -39.09 34.23 -18.69
CA SER A 41 -40.18 34.01 -19.62
C SER A 41 -40.55 32.54 -19.86
N GLY A 42 -39.80 31.60 -19.26
CA GLY A 42 -39.96 30.15 -19.48
C GLY A 42 -39.64 29.69 -20.90
N ASP A 43 -38.81 30.43 -21.65
CA ASP A 43 -38.50 30.13 -23.05
C ASP A 43 -37.31 29.15 -23.18
N HIS A 44 -37.54 27.91 -22.74
CA HIS A 44 -36.51 26.86 -22.68
C HIS A 44 -35.94 26.48 -24.06
N GLU A 45 -36.72 26.62 -25.14
CA GLU A 45 -36.24 26.36 -26.50
C GLU A 45 -35.16 27.36 -26.92
N LYS A 46 -35.38 28.66 -26.66
CA LYS A 46 -34.37 29.70 -26.96
C LYS A 46 -33.15 29.58 -26.06
N ILE A 47 -33.32 29.23 -24.78
CA ILE A 47 -32.20 28.96 -23.87
C ILE A 47 -31.33 27.83 -24.44
N SER A 48 -31.93 26.70 -24.80
CA SER A 48 -31.18 25.57 -25.39
C SER A 48 -30.53 25.97 -26.72
N ALA A 49 -31.18 26.81 -27.53
CA ALA A 49 -30.61 27.31 -28.76
C ALA A 49 -29.36 28.19 -28.51
N VAL A 50 -29.39 29.06 -27.50
CA VAL A 50 -28.25 29.90 -27.07
C VAL A 50 -27.09 29.02 -26.58
N ILE A 51 -27.36 28.07 -25.68
CA ILE A 51 -26.34 27.16 -25.14
C ILE A 51 -25.72 26.35 -26.26
N LYS A 52 -26.54 25.78 -27.15
CA LYS A 52 -26.06 24.99 -28.30
C LYS A 52 -25.21 25.82 -29.26
N LEU A 53 -25.53 27.09 -29.47
CA LEU A 53 -24.70 28.01 -30.27
C LEU A 53 -23.32 28.21 -29.65
N LEU A 54 -23.27 28.52 -28.34
CA LEU A 54 -22.02 28.73 -27.62
C LEU A 54 -21.18 27.44 -27.55
N ALA A 55 -21.83 26.30 -27.30
CA ALA A 55 -21.16 25.00 -27.28
C ALA A 55 -20.62 24.60 -28.66
N LYS A 56 -21.44 24.65 -29.72
CA LYS A 56 -21.04 24.09 -31.02
C LYS A 56 -20.19 25.03 -31.85
N GLU A 57 -20.56 26.31 -31.92
CA GLU A 57 -19.91 27.26 -32.83
C GLU A 57 -18.71 27.97 -32.18
N PHE A 58 -18.68 28.09 -30.84
CA PHE A 58 -17.60 28.77 -30.14
C PHE A 58 -16.62 27.78 -29.50
N THR A 59 -17.03 26.89 -28.59
CA THR A 59 -16.07 26.04 -27.86
C THR A 59 -15.35 25.00 -28.72
N TYR A 60 -15.95 24.54 -29.82
CA TYR A 60 -15.29 23.67 -30.80
C TYR A 60 -14.66 24.41 -31.99
N SER A 61 -14.62 25.75 -31.95
CA SER A 61 -14.06 26.55 -33.03
C SER A 61 -12.55 26.29 -33.20
N PRO A 62 -12.03 26.27 -34.44
CA PRO A 62 -10.59 26.23 -34.66
C PRO A 62 -9.87 27.47 -34.10
N GLN A 63 -10.58 28.58 -33.90
CA GLN A 63 -10.01 29.84 -33.42
C GLN A 63 -10.02 29.94 -31.89
N ALA A 64 -8.84 30.11 -31.28
CA ALA A 64 -8.70 30.16 -29.83
C ALA A 64 -9.54 31.26 -29.14
N ASN A 65 -9.73 32.41 -29.78
CA ASN A 65 -10.55 33.50 -29.20
C ASN A 65 -12.05 33.15 -29.21
N HIS A 66 -12.52 32.42 -30.22
CA HIS A 66 -13.89 31.90 -30.23
C HIS A 66 -14.07 30.90 -29.10
N ARG A 67 -13.12 29.99 -28.88
CA ARG A 67 -13.18 29.04 -27.76
C ARG A 67 -13.23 29.76 -26.41
N LYS A 68 -12.35 30.75 -26.18
CA LYS A 68 -12.39 31.61 -24.97
C LYS A 68 -13.74 32.30 -24.79
N GLY A 69 -14.30 32.83 -25.88
CA GLY A 69 -15.64 33.43 -25.92
C GLY A 69 -16.77 32.47 -25.59
N GLY A 70 -16.71 31.25 -26.10
CA GLY A 70 -17.68 30.19 -25.80
C GLY A 70 -17.65 29.80 -24.33
N LEU A 71 -16.46 29.65 -23.76
CA LEU A 71 -16.27 29.28 -22.34
C LEU A 71 -16.84 30.35 -21.39
N ILE A 72 -16.47 31.62 -21.59
CA ILE A 72 -17.02 32.72 -20.76
C ILE A 72 -18.53 32.92 -21.00
N GLY A 73 -18.99 32.70 -22.24
CA GLY A 73 -20.41 32.76 -22.59
C GLY A 73 -21.24 31.66 -21.94
N LEU A 74 -20.76 30.41 -21.91
CA LEU A 74 -21.43 29.29 -21.25
C LEU A 74 -21.49 29.49 -19.73
N ALA A 75 -20.41 29.98 -19.11
CA ALA A 75 -20.42 30.34 -17.70
C ALA A 75 -21.44 31.45 -17.40
N ALA A 76 -21.47 32.51 -18.21
CA ALA A 76 -22.42 33.60 -18.07
C ALA A 76 -23.88 33.15 -18.30
N ALA A 77 -24.13 32.28 -19.29
CA ALA A 77 -25.45 31.67 -19.49
C ALA A 77 -25.89 30.87 -18.25
N THR A 78 -24.98 30.10 -17.64
CA THR A 78 -25.24 29.34 -16.41
C THR A 78 -25.60 30.26 -15.24
N VAL A 79 -24.87 31.37 -15.07
CA VAL A 79 -25.19 32.39 -14.05
C VAL A 79 -26.58 33.00 -14.31
N GLY A 80 -26.92 33.26 -15.56
CA GLY A 80 -28.24 33.79 -15.95
C GLY A 80 -29.40 32.82 -15.66
N LEU A 81 -29.16 31.51 -15.73
CA LEU A 81 -30.15 30.47 -15.44
C LEU A 81 -30.45 30.31 -13.95
N THR A 82 -29.50 30.66 -13.07
CA THR A 82 -29.66 30.52 -11.62
C THR A 82 -30.10 29.10 -11.22
N SER A 83 -31.31 28.93 -10.65
CA SER A 83 -31.86 27.62 -10.25
C SER A 83 -32.23 26.70 -11.41
N GLU A 84 -32.40 27.21 -12.63
CA GLU A 84 -32.73 26.37 -13.80
C GLU A 84 -31.48 25.77 -14.47
N ALA A 85 -30.28 26.13 -14.00
CA ALA A 85 -29.02 25.71 -14.60
C ALA A 85 -28.86 24.18 -14.66
N ALA A 86 -29.32 23.48 -13.62
CA ALA A 86 -29.25 22.02 -13.50
C ALA A 86 -29.81 21.28 -14.73
N GLN A 87 -30.91 21.77 -15.30
CA GLN A 87 -31.60 21.15 -16.45
C GLN A 87 -30.79 21.20 -17.75
N HIS A 88 -29.75 22.04 -17.79
CA HIS A 88 -28.95 22.29 -18.98
C HIS A 88 -27.50 21.82 -18.86
N LEU A 89 -27.10 21.25 -17.72
CA LEU A 89 -25.70 20.89 -17.45
C LEU A 89 -25.11 19.90 -18.46
N GLU A 90 -25.88 18.92 -18.93
CA GLU A 90 -25.44 17.96 -19.96
C GLU A 90 -25.04 18.65 -21.28
N GLN A 91 -25.58 19.84 -21.57
CA GLN A 91 -25.21 20.63 -22.75
C GLN A 91 -24.05 21.60 -22.46
N ILE A 92 -23.91 22.05 -21.21
CA ILE A 92 -22.97 23.09 -20.79
C ILE A 92 -21.61 22.51 -20.40
N VAL A 93 -21.58 21.45 -19.59
CA VAL A 93 -20.35 20.95 -18.95
C VAL A 93 -19.42 20.21 -19.92
N PRO A 94 -19.88 19.28 -20.79
CA PRO A 94 -18.97 18.51 -21.65
C PRO A 94 -18.09 19.36 -22.59
N PRO A 95 -18.59 20.44 -23.24
CA PRO A 95 -17.75 21.31 -24.06
C PRO A 95 -16.67 22.08 -23.26
N VAL A 96 -16.99 22.44 -22.00
CA VAL A 96 -16.04 23.07 -21.08
C VAL A 96 -14.96 22.07 -20.68
N LEU A 97 -15.34 20.84 -20.30
CA LEU A 97 -14.41 19.76 -19.98
C LEU A 97 -13.45 19.44 -21.13
N ASN A 98 -13.96 19.36 -22.37
CA ASN A 98 -13.12 19.15 -23.54
C ASN A 98 -12.05 20.25 -23.70
N SER A 99 -12.39 21.49 -23.32
CA SER A 99 -11.49 22.64 -23.41
C SER A 99 -10.43 22.67 -22.31
N LEU A 100 -10.55 21.86 -21.24
CA LEU A 100 -9.51 21.70 -20.23
C LEU A 100 -8.25 21.00 -20.79
N SER A 101 -8.37 20.27 -21.90
CA SER A 101 -7.24 19.63 -22.60
C SER A 101 -6.82 20.38 -23.87
N ASP A 102 -7.19 21.67 -24.01
CA ASP A 102 -6.87 22.47 -25.20
C ASP A 102 -5.35 22.68 -25.37
N GLN A 103 -4.90 22.82 -26.60
CA GLN A 103 -3.49 23.06 -26.91
C GLN A 103 -3.03 24.47 -26.49
N ASP A 104 -3.90 25.49 -26.49
CA ASP A 104 -3.60 26.85 -26.00
C ASP A 104 -3.82 26.91 -24.49
N SER A 105 -2.77 27.19 -23.72
CA SER A 105 -2.84 27.29 -22.25
C SER A 105 -3.86 28.34 -21.78
N ARG A 106 -4.07 29.41 -22.55
CA ARG A 106 -5.09 30.41 -22.24
C ARG A 106 -6.50 29.89 -22.45
N VAL A 107 -6.73 28.92 -23.35
CA VAL A 107 -8.05 28.28 -23.46
C VAL A 107 -8.28 27.38 -22.25
N ARG A 108 -7.26 26.59 -21.85
CA ARG A 108 -7.33 25.76 -20.62
C ARG A 108 -7.61 26.59 -19.38
N TYR A 109 -6.93 27.73 -19.21
CA TYR A 109 -7.19 28.69 -18.13
C TYR A 109 -8.66 29.16 -18.11
N TYR A 110 -9.20 29.57 -19.26
CA TYR A 110 -10.60 29.99 -19.38
C TYR A 110 -11.57 28.84 -19.12
N ALA A 111 -11.19 27.60 -19.43
CA ALA A 111 -12.01 26.44 -19.15
C ALA A 111 -12.06 26.16 -17.64
N CYS A 112 -10.94 26.28 -16.92
CA CYS A 112 -10.92 26.23 -15.45
C CYS A 112 -11.80 27.33 -14.84
N GLU A 113 -11.66 28.58 -15.30
CA GLU A 113 -12.45 29.72 -14.82
C GLU A 113 -13.95 29.55 -15.12
N ALA A 114 -14.29 29.08 -16.32
CA ALA A 114 -15.68 28.83 -16.70
C ALA A 114 -16.29 27.72 -15.84
N LEU A 115 -15.59 26.59 -15.67
CA LEU A 115 -16.07 25.48 -14.86
C LEU A 115 -16.18 25.86 -13.38
N TYR A 116 -15.26 26.68 -12.85
CA TYR A 116 -15.37 27.24 -11.49
C TYR A 116 -16.65 28.06 -11.30
N ASN A 117 -16.96 28.95 -12.24
CA ASN A 117 -18.18 29.76 -12.18
C ASN A 117 -19.45 28.91 -12.33
N ILE A 118 -19.43 27.90 -13.21
CA ILE A 118 -20.53 26.94 -13.35
C ILE A 118 -20.74 26.17 -12.04
N ALA A 119 -19.68 25.58 -11.50
CA ALA A 119 -19.67 24.82 -10.25
C ALA A 119 -20.20 25.66 -9.07
N LYS A 120 -19.82 26.93 -9.01
CA LYS A 120 -20.29 27.87 -7.98
C LYS A 120 -21.80 28.09 -8.02
N VAL A 121 -22.41 28.07 -9.21
CA VAL A 121 -23.86 28.24 -9.38
C VAL A 121 -24.61 26.96 -9.07
N VAL A 122 -24.16 25.82 -9.61
CA VAL A 122 -24.94 24.57 -9.59
C VAL A 122 -24.63 23.65 -8.40
N ARG A 123 -23.51 23.87 -7.69
CA ARG A 123 -23.14 23.14 -6.47
C ARG A 123 -23.30 21.61 -6.64
N GLY A 124 -24.15 20.97 -5.84
CA GLY A 124 -24.34 19.52 -5.83
C GLY A 124 -24.75 18.92 -7.18
N ASP A 125 -25.46 19.67 -8.02
CA ASP A 125 -25.86 19.19 -9.36
C ASP A 125 -24.65 18.92 -10.28
N LEU A 126 -23.46 19.42 -9.93
CA LEU A 126 -22.21 19.16 -10.66
C LEU A 126 -21.72 17.71 -10.50
N ILE A 127 -22.14 17.00 -9.46
CA ILE A 127 -21.55 15.73 -9.04
C ILE A 127 -21.71 14.61 -10.07
N ILE A 128 -22.74 14.68 -10.92
CA ILE A 128 -22.90 13.75 -12.03
C ILE A 128 -21.72 13.77 -13.03
N PHE A 129 -20.91 14.83 -13.01
CA PHE A 129 -19.69 14.97 -13.82
C PHE A 129 -18.40 14.77 -13.02
N PHE A 130 -18.48 14.44 -11.72
CA PHE A 130 -17.33 14.43 -10.81
C PHE A 130 -16.15 13.62 -11.36
N ASN A 131 -16.36 12.39 -11.80
CA ASN A 131 -15.27 11.54 -12.31
C ASN A 131 -14.54 12.18 -13.52
N GLN A 132 -15.26 12.85 -14.40
CA GLN A 132 -14.66 13.55 -15.55
C GLN A 132 -13.91 14.82 -15.11
N ILE A 133 -14.47 15.55 -14.13
CA ILE A 133 -13.85 16.74 -13.55
C ILE A 133 -12.56 16.36 -12.80
N PHE A 134 -12.61 15.34 -11.95
CA PHE A 134 -11.47 14.81 -11.22
C PHE A 134 -10.36 14.39 -12.18
N ASP A 135 -10.68 13.64 -13.24
CA ASP A 135 -9.68 13.21 -14.23
C ASP A 135 -9.01 14.41 -14.92
N ALA A 136 -9.80 15.43 -15.29
CA ALA A 136 -9.27 16.65 -15.89
C ALA A 136 -8.39 17.45 -14.92
N LEU A 137 -8.84 17.64 -13.67
CA LEU A 137 -8.08 18.32 -12.63
C LEU A 137 -6.79 17.58 -12.28
N CYS A 138 -6.83 16.25 -12.26
CA CYS A 138 -5.67 15.41 -12.04
C CYS A 138 -4.58 15.71 -13.08
N LYS A 139 -4.96 15.82 -14.37
CA LYS A 139 -4.03 16.20 -15.46
C LYS A 139 -3.57 17.65 -15.35
N LEU A 140 -4.46 18.56 -15.00
CA LEU A 140 -4.18 20.00 -14.91
C LEU A 140 -3.31 20.38 -13.70
N SER A 141 -3.30 19.57 -12.63
CA SER A 141 -2.40 19.78 -11.49
C SER A 141 -0.92 19.78 -11.93
N ALA A 142 -0.61 19.02 -12.98
CA ALA A 142 0.71 18.95 -13.61
C ALA A 142 0.82 19.76 -14.92
N ASP A 143 -0.04 20.74 -15.14
CA ASP A 143 0.00 21.55 -16.37
C ASP A 143 1.33 22.30 -16.50
N SER A 144 1.86 22.43 -17.71
CA SER A 144 3.09 23.19 -17.98
C SER A 144 2.99 24.69 -17.68
N ASP A 145 1.78 25.27 -17.69
CA ASP A 145 1.53 26.70 -17.45
C ASP A 145 1.09 26.94 -16.01
N ALA A 146 1.89 27.71 -15.25
CA ALA A 146 1.64 27.98 -13.84
C ALA A 146 0.31 28.71 -13.58
N ASN A 147 -0.20 29.49 -14.53
CA ASN A 147 -1.52 30.13 -14.36
C ASN A 147 -2.65 29.11 -14.49
N VAL A 148 -2.48 28.13 -15.38
CA VAL A 148 -3.45 27.02 -15.51
C VAL A 148 -3.43 26.16 -14.26
N GLN A 149 -2.25 25.81 -13.74
CA GLN A 149 -2.13 25.11 -12.45
C GLN A 149 -2.82 25.89 -11.32
N SER A 150 -2.57 27.20 -11.23
CA SER A 150 -3.20 28.06 -10.21
C SER A 150 -4.73 28.08 -10.33
N ALA A 151 -5.26 28.17 -11.55
CA ALA A 151 -6.70 28.13 -11.78
C ALA A 151 -7.30 26.75 -11.46
N ALA A 152 -6.59 25.66 -11.81
CA ALA A 152 -6.98 24.30 -11.48
C ALA A 152 -7.03 24.08 -9.97
N HIS A 153 -6.10 24.64 -9.19
CA HIS A 153 -6.12 24.56 -7.73
C HIS A 153 -7.33 25.29 -7.10
N LEU A 154 -7.77 26.41 -7.67
CA LEU A 154 -8.99 27.08 -7.19
C LEU A 154 -10.24 26.25 -7.48
N LEU A 155 -10.30 25.65 -8.68
CA LEU A 155 -11.38 24.73 -9.04
C LEU A 155 -11.37 23.47 -8.18
N ASP A 156 -10.20 22.86 -7.95
CA ASP A 156 -10.01 21.69 -7.09
C ASP A 156 -10.57 21.92 -5.68
N ARG A 157 -10.24 23.07 -5.05
CA ARG A 157 -10.79 23.43 -3.74
C ARG A 157 -12.31 23.54 -3.75
N LEU A 158 -12.88 24.22 -4.75
CA LEU A 158 -14.33 24.36 -4.85
C LEU A 158 -15.03 23.00 -5.08
N VAL A 159 -14.44 22.12 -5.88
CA VAL A 159 -15.00 20.78 -6.13
C VAL A 159 -14.91 19.93 -4.87
N LYS A 160 -13.83 20.02 -4.09
CA LYS A 160 -13.72 19.40 -2.76
C LYS A 160 -14.86 19.87 -1.85
N ASP A 161 -15.05 21.18 -1.72
CA ASP A 161 -16.14 21.75 -0.91
C ASP A 161 -17.51 21.18 -1.34
N ILE A 162 -17.78 21.15 -2.65
CA ILE A 162 -19.05 20.62 -3.21
C ILE A 162 -19.22 19.12 -2.88
N VAL A 163 -18.17 18.32 -3.03
CA VAL A 163 -18.21 16.87 -2.75
C VAL A 163 -18.44 16.62 -1.27
N THR A 164 -17.75 17.34 -0.38
CA THR A 164 -17.90 17.18 1.08
C THR A 164 -19.27 17.64 1.60
N GLU A 165 -19.97 18.50 0.87
CA GLU A 165 -21.30 19.01 1.25
C GLU A 165 -22.46 18.21 0.65
N SER A 166 -22.20 17.19 -0.17
CA SER A 166 -23.23 16.50 -0.95
C SER A 166 -23.43 15.04 -0.57
N ASP A 167 -24.68 14.64 -0.48
CA ASP A 167 -25.16 13.27 -0.27
C ASP A 167 -25.18 12.42 -1.55
N GLN A 168 -25.09 13.03 -2.73
CA GLN A 168 -25.13 12.34 -4.03
C GLN A 168 -23.77 11.73 -4.46
N PHE A 169 -22.69 11.99 -3.72
CA PHE A 169 -21.36 11.51 -4.10
C PHE A 169 -21.23 10.01 -3.88
N SER A 170 -20.91 9.26 -4.94
CA SER A 170 -20.67 7.82 -4.86
C SER A 170 -19.18 7.52 -4.78
N ILE A 171 -18.72 7.13 -3.58
CA ILE A 171 -17.34 6.68 -3.40
C ILE A 171 -17.04 5.41 -4.21
N GLU A 172 -18.00 4.48 -4.28
CA GLU A 172 -17.86 3.22 -5.03
C GLU A 172 -17.55 3.44 -6.51
N GLU A 173 -18.20 4.43 -7.14
CA GLU A 173 -17.95 4.77 -8.55
C GLU A 173 -16.61 5.50 -8.75
N PHE A 174 -16.08 6.15 -7.71
CA PHE A 174 -14.83 6.90 -7.78
C PHE A 174 -13.58 6.02 -7.60
N ILE A 175 -13.63 5.03 -6.70
CA ILE A 175 -12.46 4.20 -6.34
C ILE A 175 -11.73 3.58 -7.55
N PRO A 176 -12.40 3.07 -8.60
CA PRO A 176 -11.72 2.55 -9.79
C PRO A 176 -10.83 3.61 -10.47
N LEU A 177 -11.31 4.85 -10.57
CA LEU A 177 -10.56 5.97 -11.16
C LEU A 177 -9.39 6.39 -10.26
N LEU A 178 -9.62 6.46 -8.94
CA LEU A 178 -8.55 6.75 -7.97
C LEU A 178 -7.41 5.72 -8.11
N ARG A 179 -7.74 4.42 -8.11
CA ARG A 179 -6.79 3.32 -8.26
C ARG A 179 -5.94 3.44 -9.52
N GLU A 180 -6.57 3.76 -10.66
CA GLU A 180 -5.85 3.94 -11.93
C GLU A 180 -4.79 5.06 -11.84
N ARG A 181 -5.08 6.12 -11.08
CA ARG A 181 -4.23 7.31 -10.96
C ARG A 181 -3.12 7.16 -9.91
N MET A 182 -3.24 6.23 -8.95
CA MET A 182 -2.23 6.03 -7.89
C MET A 182 -0.82 5.68 -8.38
N ASN A 183 -0.69 5.13 -9.60
CA ASN A 183 0.61 4.77 -10.18
C ASN A 183 1.33 5.94 -10.86
N VAL A 184 0.73 7.12 -10.92
CA VAL A 184 1.35 8.29 -11.56
C VAL A 184 2.53 8.80 -10.71
N LEU A 185 3.67 9.03 -11.37
CA LEU A 185 4.91 9.47 -10.71
C LEU A 185 5.09 10.99 -10.62
N ASN A 186 4.26 11.76 -11.33
CA ASN A 186 4.37 13.22 -11.33
C ASN A 186 4.07 13.78 -9.92
N PRO A 187 4.95 14.63 -9.35
CA PRO A 187 4.80 15.09 -7.97
C PRO A 187 3.54 15.93 -7.75
N TYR A 188 3.14 16.77 -8.70
CA TYR A 188 1.92 17.57 -8.57
C TYR A 188 0.66 16.69 -8.56
N VAL A 189 0.66 15.63 -9.38
CA VAL A 189 -0.43 14.65 -9.38
C VAL A 189 -0.48 13.90 -8.06
N ARG A 190 0.66 13.47 -7.52
CA ARG A 190 0.72 12.77 -6.23
C ARG A 190 0.19 13.65 -5.08
N GLN A 191 0.61 14.92 -5.02
CA GLN A 191 0.06 15.89 -4.04
C GLN A 191 -1.46 16.05 -4.21
N PHE A 192 -1.94 16.15 -5.44
CA PHE A 192 -3.37 16.22 -5.74
C PHE A 192 -4.12 14.98 -5.22
N LEU A 193 -3.60 13.78 -5.49
CA LEU A 193 -4.23 12.51 -5.08
C LEU A 193 -4.28 12.36 -3.56
N VAL A 194 -3.16 12.59 -2.85
CA VAL A 194 -3.15 12.53 -1.38
C VAL A 194 -4.12 13.55 -0.80
N GLY A 195 -4.14 14.77 -1.34
CA GLY A 195 -5.08 15.80 -0.90
C GLY A 195 -6.56 15.44 -1.13
N TRP A 196 -6.89 14.63 -2.12
CA TRP A 196 -8.26 14.09 -2.28
C TRP A 196 -8.55 12.96 -1.32
N ILE A 197 -7.61 12.04 -1.12
CA ILE A 197 -7.75 10.94 -0.16
C ILE A 197 -8.02 11.49 1.24
N THR A 198 -7.19 12.41 1.73
CA THR A 198 -7.35 13.02 3.07
C THR A 198 -8.67 13.78 3.22
N VAL A 199 -9.12 14.49 2.17
CA VAL A 199 -10.40 15.22 2.24
C VAL A 199 -11.57 14.26 2.32
N LEU A 200 -11.59 13.21 1.48
CA LEU A 200 -12.67 12.24 1.47
C LEU A 200 -12.72 11.42 2.77
N ASP A 201 -11.55 11.07 3.31
CA ASP A 201 -11.41 10.34 4.58
C ASP A 201 -11.97 11.14 5.76
N SER A 202 -11.83 12.47 5.71
CA SER A 202 -12.39 13.35 6.74
C SER A 202 -13.93 13.50 6.71
N VAL A 203 -14.62 12.94 5.71
CA VAL A 203 -16.08 13.01 5.58
C VAL A 203 -16.73 11.82 6.31
N PRO A 204 -17.53 12.05 7.38
CA PRO A 204 -18.06 10.96 8.21
C PRO A 204 -18.93 9.92 7.49
N ASP A 205 -19.59 10.32 6.41
CA ASP A 205 -20.49 9.45 5.63
C ASP A 205 -19.78 8.70 4.49
N ILE A 206 -18.47 8.92 4.31
CA ILE A 206 -17.66 8.25 3.28
C ILE A 206 -16.76 7.20 3.95
N ASP A 207 -17.00 5.93 3.66
CA ASP A 207 -16.15 4.83 4.14
C ASP A 207 -14.88 4.68 3.29
N MET A 208 -13.91 5.57 3.45
CA MET A 208 -12.60 5.46 2.78
C MET A 208 -11.81 4.26 3.29
N LEU A 209 -11.93 3.92 4.58
CA LEU A 209 -11.26 2.79 5.21
C LEU A 209 -11.63 1.46 4.54
N GLY A 210 -12.90 1.25 4.19
CA GLY A 210 -13.37 0.06 3.48
C GLY A 210 -12.72 -0.16 2.11
N PHE A 211 -12.28 0.92 1.44
CA PHE A 211 -11.58 0.87 0.15
C PHE A 211 -10.07 1.04 0.25
N LEU A 212 -9.52 1.25 1.45
CA LEU A 212 -8.09 1.44 1.67
C LEU A 212 -7.21 0.40 0.96
N PRO A 213 -7.53 -0.91 0.97
CA PRO A 213 -6.67 -1.90 0.32
C PRO A 213 -6.58 -1.75 -1.21
N ASP A 214 -7.41 -0.91 -1.84
CA ASP A 214 -7.38 -0.63 -3.28
C ASP A 214 -6.36 0.45 -3.68
N PHE A 215 -5.96 1.32 -2.74
CA PHE A 215 -5.03 2.42 -2.99
C PHE A 215 -3.86 2.51 -1.99
N LEU A 216 -3.83 1.66 -0.95
CA LEU A 216 -2.79 1.60 0.07
C LEU A 216 -1.37 1.49 -0.54
N ASP A 217 -1.19 0.60 -1.52
CA ASP A 217 0.09 0.41 -2.19
C ASP A 217 0.59 1.71 -2.87
N GLY A 218 -0.35 2.48 -3.43
CA GLY A 218 -0.10 3.79 -4.00
C GLY A 218 0.41 4.81 -2.99
N LEU A 219 -0.17 4.85 -1.78
CA LEU A 219 0.31 5.71 -0.70
C LEU A 219 1.71 5.29 -0.22
N PHE A 220 1.97 3.98 -0.10
CA PHE A 220 3.32 3.48 0.20
C PHE A 220 4.35 3.83 -0.87
N ASN A 221 3.98 3.85 -2.16
CA ASN A 221 4.84 4.35 -3.23
C ASN A 221 5.20 5.84 -3.08
N MET A 222 4.36 6.63 -2.41
CA MET A 222 4.61 8.05 -2.16
C MET A 222 5.49 8.29 -0.93
N LEU A 223 5.64 7.33 -0.02
CA LEU A 223 6.62 7.38 1.07
C LEU A 223 8.07 7.37 0.57
N SER A 224 8.31 6.78 -0.60
CA SER A 224 9.61 6.79 -1.27
C SER A 224 9.79 7.95 -2.27
N ASP A 225 8.93 8.98 -2.23
CA ASP A 225 9.01 10.09 -3.19
C ASP A 225 10.26 10.97 -2.97
N SER A 226 10.78 11.47 -4.09
CA SER A 226 11.85 12.47 -4.12
C SER A 226 11.49 13.78 -3.41
N SER A 227 10.21 14.19 -3.42
CA SER A 227 9.72 15.38 -2.72
C SER A 227 9.46 15.08 -1.24
N PRO A 228 10.14 15.78 -0.32
CA PRO A 228 9.89 15.63 1.12
C PRO A 228 8.45 15.95 1.53
N GLU A 229 7.82 16.92 0.86
CA GLU A 229 6.45 17.32 1.13
C GLU A 229 5.45 16.21 0.78
N ILE A 230 5.68 15.49 -0.32
CA ILE A 230 4.84 14.34 -0.71
C ILE A 230 4.99 13.21 0.30
N ARG A 231 6.23 12.89 0.70
CA ARG A 231 6.47 11.87 1.72
C ARG A 231 5.75 12.22 3.03
N GLN A 232 5.82 13.47 3.45
CA GLN A 232 5.15 13.95 4.66
C GLN A 232 3.62 13.84 4.54
N GLN A 233 3.04 14.23 3.41
CA GLN A 233 1.59 14.14 3.20
C GLN A 233 1.12 12.68 3.19
N ALA A 234 1.84 11.78 2.51
CA ALA A 234 1.53 10.36 2.48
C ALA A 234 1.66 9.72 3.87
N ASP A 235 2.70 10.08 4.63
CA ASP A 235 2.90 9.61 6.01
C ASP A 235 1.79 10.07 6.96
N SER A 236 1.36 11.34 6.86
CA SER A 236 0.23 11.84 7.64
C SER A 236 -1.06 11.08 7.32
N ALA A 237 -1.38 10.89 6.04
CA ALA A 237 -2.58 10.16 5.63
C ALA A 237 -2.55 8.70 6.12
N LEU A 238 -1.40 8.01 5.96
CA LEU A 238 -1.23 6.65 6.47
C LEU A 238 -1.34 6.60 8.01
N SER A 239 -0.80 7.61 8.70
CA SER A 239 -0.90 7.68 10.16
C SER A 239 -2.36 7.82 10.62
N GLU A 240 -3.17 8.62 9.91
CA GLU A 240 -4.61 8.78 10.17
C GLU A 240 -5.35 7.46 9.95
N PHE A 241 -5.20 6.81 8.78
CA PHE A 241 -5.79 5.49 8.53
C PHE A 241 -5.41 4.44 9.57
N LEU A 242 -4.14 4.41 10.01
CA LEU A 242 -3.73 3.47 11.04
C LEU A 242 -4.43 3.74 12.38
N GLN A 243 -4.68 5.01 12.74
CA GLN A 243 -5.47 5.33 13.93
C GLN A 243 -6.92 4.91 13.78
N GLU A 244 -7.51 5.04 12.60
CA GLU A 244 -8.88 4.59 12.35
C GLU A 244 -9.01 3.06 12.44
N ILE A 245 -8.05 2.32 11.87
CA ILE A 245 -7.97 0.86 11.98
C ILE A 245 -7.99 0.41 13.45
N LYS A 246 -7.23 1.09 14.32
CA LYS A 246 -7.18 0.78 15.76
C LYS A 246 -8.52 0.96 16.47
N ASN A 247 -9.40 1.80 15.92
CA ASN A 247 -10.70 2.14 16.51
C ASN A 247 -11.87 1.49 15.77
N SER A 248 -11.63 0.79 14.66
CA SER A 248 -12.66 0.17 13.83
C SER A 248 -12.82 -1.34 14.14
N PRO A 249 -14.07 -1.83 14.30
CA PRO A 249 -14.32 -3.25 14.56
C PRO A 249 -14.24 -4.13 13.30
N SER A 250 -14.30 -3.55 12.11
CA SER A 250 -14.38 -4.26 10.83
C SER A 250 -13.35 -3.70 9.87
N VAL A 251 -12.26 -4.43 9.66
CA VAL A 251 -11.13 -4.02 8.83
C VAL A 251 -10.66 -5.23 8.02
N ASP A 252 -10.41 -5.04 6.72
CA ASP A 252 -9.80 -6.07 5.85
C ASP A 252 -8.29 -6.14 6.07
N TYR A 253 -7.90 -6.79 7.17
CA TYR A 253 -6.49 -7.00 7.50
C TYR A 253 -5.76 -7.82 6.44
N GLY A 254 -6.44 -8.77 5.78
CA GLY A 254 -5.81 -9.74 4.89
C GLY A 254 -5.22 -9.10 3.64
N ARG A 255 -6.03 -8.38 2.87
CA ARG A 255 -5.56 -7.69 1.65
C ARG A 255 -4.48 -6.65 1.95
N MET A 256 -4.61 -5.95 3.07
CA MET A 256 -3.61 -4.98 3.49
C MET A 256 -2.30 -5.66 3.94
N ALA A 257 -2.37 -6.80 4.64
CA ALA A 257 -1.19 -7.55 5.05
C ALA A 257 -0.33 -7.98 3.85
N GLU A 258 -0.94 -8.44 2.75
CA GLU A 258 -0.22 -8.78 1.52
C GLU A 258 0.61 -7.60 0.98
N ILE A 259 0.02 -6.40 0.98
CA ILE A 259 0.71 -5.17 0.56
C ILE A 259 1.84 -4.85 1.54
N LEU A 260 1.57 -4.87 2.85
CA LEU A 260 2.54 -4.53 3.88
C LEU A 260 3.75 -5.47 3.89
N VAL A 261 3.53 -6.78 3.69
CA VAL A 261 4.61 -7.79 3.58
C VAL A 261 5.55 -7.45 2.44
N GLN A 262 5.02 -7.06 1.27
CA GLN A 262 5.85 -6.64 0.14
C GLN A 262 6.61 -5.35 0.46
N ARG A 263 5.96 -4.39 1.15
CA ARG A 263 6.55 -3.09 1.50
C ARG A 263 7.60 -3.15 2.60
N ALA A 264 7.53 -4.15 3.49
CA ALA A 264 8.55 -4.42 4.50
C ALA A 264 9.93 -4.77 3.89
N ALA A 265 9.97 -5.21 2.62
CA ALA A 265 11.21 -5.47 1.88
C ALA A 265 11.68 -4.29 1.00
N SER A 266 11.05 -3.11 1.09
CA SER A 266 11.40 -1.93 0.31
C SER A 266 12.88 -1.54 0.49
N PRO A 267 13.60 -1.06 -0.54
CA PRO A 267 14.94 -0.49 -0.34
C PRO A 267 14.91 0.82 0.47
N ASP A 268 13.79 1.53 0.45
CA ASP A 268 13.58 2.77 1.21
C ASP A 268 13.29 2.46 2.69
N GLU A 269 14.11 3.03 3.57
CA GLU A 269 14.05 2.80 5.02
C GLU A 269 12.75 3.26 5.64
N PHE A 270 12.26 4.43 5.22
CA PHE A 270 11.04 5.01 5.78
C PHE A 270 9.82 4.16 5.44
N THR A 271 9.72 3.73 4.18
CA THR A 271 8.69 2.80 3.69
C THR A 271 8.73 1.47 4.45
N ARG A 272 9.92 0.88 4.67
CA ARG A 272 10.04 -0.34 5.49
C ARG A 272 9.55 -0.13 6.90
N LEU A 273 9.99 0.95 7.56
CA LEU A 273 9.62 1.27 8.93
C LEU A 273 8.10 1.46 9.08
N THR A 274 7.46 2.19 8.16
CA THR A 274 6.00 2.36 8.18
C THR A 274 5.29 1.02 7.98
N ALA A 275 5.76 0.19 7.04
CA ALA A 275 5.16 -1.11 6.77
C ALA A 275 5.22 -2.06 7.97
N ILE A 276 6.39 -2.24 8.59
CA ILE A 276 6.52 -3.12 9.76
C ILE A 276 5.80 -2.55 10.99
N THR A 277 5.66 -1.23 11.11
CA THR A 277 4.86 -0.61 12.18
C THR A 277 3.39 -0.97 12.02
N TRP A 278 2.86 -0.92 10.80
CA TRP A 278 1.50 -1.38 10.52
C TRP A 278 1.35 -2.88 10.77
N ILE A 279 2.30 -3.71 10.33
CA ILE A 279 2.30 -5.15 10.59
C ILE A 279 2.26 -5.42 12.09
N ASN A 280 3.04 -4.69 12.91
CA ASN A 280 3.01 -4.82 14.37
C ASN A 280 1.62 -4.59 14.95
N GLU A 281 0.93 -3.53 14.51
CA GLU A 281 -0.42 -3.23 14.96
C GLU A 281 -1.43 -4.27 14.45
N PHE A 282 -1.27 -4.77 13.22
CA PHE A 282 -2.13 -5.80 12.66
C PHE A 282 -2.00 -7.11 13.43
N VAL A 283 -0.79 -7.50 13.82
CA VAL A 283 -0.55 -8.69 14.65
C VAL A 283 -1.26 -8.58 16.00
N LYS A 284 -1.33 -7.38 16.59
CA LYS A 284 -2.01 -7.13 17.86
C LYS A 284 -3.54 -7.09 17.76
N LEU A 285 -4.09 -6.69 16.60
CA LEU A 285 -5.51 -6.39 16.43
C LEU A 285 -6.27 -7.39 15.57
N GLY A 286 -5.62 -7.95 14.55
CA GLY A 286 -6.26 -8.71 13.47
C GLY A 286 -6.80 -10.08 13.89
N GLY A 287 -6.30 -10.63 15.01
CA GLY A 287 -6.72 -11.94 15.53
C GLY A 287 -6.72 -13.01 14.44
N ASP A 288 -7.80 -13.79 14.39
CA ASP A 288 -7.97 -14.94 13.49
C ASP A 288 -7.92 -14.58 12.00
N GLN A 289 -8.32 -13.35 11.64
CA GLN A 289 -8.34 -12.90 10.23
C GLN A 289 -6.93 -12.84 9.63
N LEU A 290 -5.91 -12.67 10.48
CA LEU A 290 -4.52 -12.53 10.07
C LEU A 290 -3.77 -13.88 10.07
N VAL A 291 -4.33 -14.93 10.69
CA VAL A 291 -3.70 -16.26 10.80
C VAL A 291 -3.24 -16.82 9.44
N PRO A 292 -4.03 -16.74 8.35
CA PRO A 292 -3.58 -17.22 7.03
C PRO A 292 -2.33 -16.51 6.49
N TYR A 293 -2.02 -15.32 7.00
CA TYR A 293 -0.94 -14.45 6.55
C TYR A 293 0.30 -14.49 7.45
N TYR A 294 0.26 -15.20 8.58
CA TYR A 294 1.37 -15.22 9.55
C TYR A 294 2.68 -15.73 8.97
N ALA A 295 2.65 -16.67 8.03
CA ALA A 295 3.87 -17.17 7.39
C ALA A 295 4.54 -16.09 6.54
N ASP A 296 3.75 -15.35 5.76
CA ASP A 296 4.24 -14.26 4.93
C ASP A 296 4.75 -13.09 5.78
N ILE A 297 4.00 -12.75 6.83
CA ILE A 297 4.40 -11.76 7.83
C ILE A 297 5.72 -12.16 8.49
N LEU A 298 5.85 -13.40 8.96
CA LEU A 298 7.10 -13.88 9.55
C LEU A 298 8.26 -13.80 8.55
N GLY A 299 7.99 -14.13 7.28
CA GLY A 299 8.95 -14.04 6.20
C GLY A 299 9.47 -12.62 5.97
N ALA A 300 8.62 -11.60 6.18
CA ALA A 300 8.98 -10.19 6.14
C ALA A 300 9.70 -9.72 7.42
N ILE A 301 9.30 -10.19 8.59
CA ILE A 301 9.79 -9.69 9.88
C ILE A 301 11.16 -10.25 10.26
N LEU A 302 11.44 -11.55 10.04
CA LEU A 302 12.72 -12.17 10.45
C LEU A 302 13.97 -11.48 9.86
N PRO A 303 14.00 -11.08 8.56
CA PRO A 303 15.09 -10.27 8.04
C PRO A 303 15.24 -8.91 8.73
N CYS A 304 14.13 -8.26 9.11
CA CYS A 304 14.13 -6.94 9.74
C CYS A 304 14.72 -6.93 11.17
N ILE A 305 14.81 -8.09 11.84
CA ILE A 305 15.47 -8.22 13.16
C ILE A 305 16.95 -7.80 13.11
N SER A 306 17.57 -7.94 11.93
CA SER A 306 18.96 -7.56 11.67
C SER A 306 19.08 -6.37 10.70
N ASP A 307 18.03 -5.57 10.53
CA ASP A 307 18.08 -4.39 9.66
C ASP A 307 19.17 -3.42 10.16
N LYS A 308 19.75 -2.63 9.24
CA LYS A 308 20.73 -1.59 9.55
C LYS A 308 20.16 -0.52 10.49
N GLU A 309 18.87 -0.22 10.40
CA GLU A 309 18.22 0.82 11.18
C GLU A 309 17.70 0.29 12.52
N GLU A 310 18.03 0.97 13.61
CA GLU A 310 17.69 0.53 14.97
C GLU A 310 16.20 0.50 15.21
N LYS A 311 15.47 1.52 14.75
CA LYS A 311 14.01 1.56 14.90
C LYS A 311 13.33 0.37 14.23
N ILE A 312 13.83 -0.04 13.07
CA ILE A 312 13.30 -1.21 12.36
C ILE A 312 13.55 -2.48 13.17
N ARG A 313 14.75 -2.67 13.70
CA ARG A 313 15.07 -3.84 14.53
C ARG A 313 14.19 -3.93 15.78
N VAL A 314 13.92 -2.80 16.44
CA VAL A 314 13.08 -2.76 17.64
C VAL A 314 11.65 -3.21 17.32
N VAL A 315 11.03 -2.61 16.30
CA VAL A 315 9.66 -2.98 15.89
C VAL A 315 9.61 -4.43 15.42
N ALA A 316 10.57 -4.88 14.61
CA ALA A 316 10.61 -6.26 14.13
C ALA A 316 10.71 -7.29 15.26
N ARG A 317 11.51 -7.01 16.30
CA ARG A 317 11.62 -7.89 17.47
C ARG A 317 10.30 -7.95 18.25
N GLU A 318 9.69 -6.80 18.49
CA GLU A 318 8.38 -6.71 19.15
C GLU A 318 7.32 -7.50 18.36
N THR A 319 7.20 -7.27 17.06
CA THR A 319 6.25 -7.99 16.19
C THR A 319 6.50 -9.49 16.19
N ASN A 320 7.76 -9.91 16.16
CA ASN A 320 8.15 -11.31 16.19
C ASN A 320 7.83 -11.98 17.54
N GLU A 321 7.98 -11.26 18.66
CA GLU A 321 7.55 -11.73 19.98
C GLU A 321 6.03 -11.86 20.06
N GLU A 322 5.30 -10.87 19.59
CA GLU A 322 3.83 -10.89 19.52
C GLU A 322 3.34 -12.08 18.71
N LEU A 323 3.86 -12.27 17.48
CA LEU A 323 3.52 -13.42 16.61
C LEU A 323 3.76 -14.77 17.30
N ARG A 324 4.87 -14.94 18.02
CA ARG A 324 5.14 -16.18 18.77
C ARG A 324 4.23 -16.37 19.98
N SER A 325 3.76 -15.29 20.57
CA SER A 325 2.89 -15.34 21.74
C SER A 325 1.48 -15.81 21.39
N ILE A 326 1.07 -15.67 20.13
CA ILE A 326 -0.25 -16.06 19.64
C ILE A 326 -0.44 -17.56 19.84
N LYS A 327 -1.53 -17.90 20.54
CA LYS A 327 -1.99 -19.26 20.74
C LYS A 327 -3.06 -19.51 19.70
N SER A 328 -2.68 -20.07 18.56
CA SER A 328 -3.67 -20.60 17.62
C SER A 328 -4.24 -21.89 18.18
N ASP A 329 -5.57 -22.02 18.15
CA ASP A 329 -6.22 -23.28 18.55
C ASP A 329 -5.96 -24.33 17.46
N PRO A 330 -5.78 -25.63 17.78
CA PRO A 330 -5.47 -26.68 16.79
C PRO A 330 -6.52 -26.88 15.69
N ALA A 331 -7.69 -26.24 15.81
CA ALA A 331 -8.76 -26.27 14.81
C ALA A 331 -8.63 -25.18 13.73
N GLU A 332 -7.65 -24.27 13.85
CA GLU A 332 -7.49 -23.08 13.02
C GLU A 332 -6.51 -23.28 11.85
N THR A 333 -6.63 -22.40 10.85
CA THR A 333 -5.84 -22.28 9.62
C THR A 333 -4.35 -21.92 9.83
N PHE A 334 -3.77 -22.22 10.99
CA PHE A 334 -2.38 -21.95 11.30
C PHE A 334 -1.47 -22.95 10.58
N ASP A 335 -0.82 -22.50 9.51
CA ASP A 335 0.05 -23.35 8.69
C ASP A 335 1.43 -23.53 9.33
N VAL A 336 1.55 -24.54 10.21
CA VAL A 336 2.81 -24.94 10.84
C VAL A 336 3.89 -25.22 9.79
N GLY A 337 3.53 -25.84 8.66
CA GLY A 337 4.46 -26.19 7.59
C GLY A 337 5.07 -24.96 6.93
N ALA A 338 4.26 -23.95 6.62
CA ALA A 338 4.71 -22.70 6.02
C ALA A 338 5.59 -21.89 6.98
N ILE A 339 5.20 -21.75 8.25
CA ILE A 339 5.99 -21.06 9.29
C ILE A 339 7.34 -21.76 9.46
N LEU A 340 7.33 -23.09 9.55
CA LEU A 340 8.54 -23.90 9.68
C LEU A 340 9.45 -23.76 8.46
N TYR A 341 8.88 -23.75 7.24
CA TYR A 341 9.64 -23.51 6.02
C TYR A 341 10.35 -22.16 6.05
N ILE A 342 9.65 -21.09 6.44
CA ILE A 342 10.23 -19.75 6.57
C ILE A 342 11.35 -19.73 7.62
N ALA A 343 11.11 -20.28 8.81
CA ALA A 343 12.13 -20.33 9.87
C ALA A 343 13.37 -21.11 9.42
N ARG A 344 13.21 -22.28 8.79
CA ARG A 344 14.33 -23.05 8.25
C ARG A 344 15.14 -22.28 7.23
N ARG A 345 14.48 -21.58 6.30
CA ARG A 345 15.16 -20.75 5.29
C ARG A 345 16.02 -19.65 5.92
N GLN A 346 15.60 -19.10 7.05
CA GLN A 346 16.33 -18.05 7.76
C GLN A 346 17.58 -18.55 8.50
N LEU A 347 17.79 -19.87 8.63
CA LEU A 347 19.04 -20.43 9.16
C LEU A 347 20.23 -20.22 8.22
N ASP A 348 19.99 -19.95 6.93
CA ASP A 348 21.03 -19.59 5.97
C ASP A 348 21.36 -18.07 5.99
N SER A 349 20.72 -17.28 6.87
CA SER A 349 20.96 -15.85 6.99
C SER A 349 22.40 -15.57 7.43
N GLU A 350 23.02 -14.54 6.85
CA GLU A 350 24.34 -14.07 7.29
C GLU A 350 24.32 -13.48 8.72
N TRP A 351 23.15 -13.05 9.18
CA TRP A 351 22.96 -12.38 10.45
C TRP A 351 22.63 -13.36 11.59
N GLU A 352 23.50 -13.41 12.59
CA GLU A 352 23.36 -14.27 13.77
C GLU A 352 22.02 -14.08 14.49
N ALA A 353 21.60 -12.84 14.72
CA ALA A 353 20.33 -12.55 15.41
C ALA A 353 19.11 -13.11 14.66
N THR A 354 19.10 -13.06 13.32
CA THR A 354 18.02 -13.66 12.53
C THR A 354 18.01 -15.17 12.63
N ARG A 355 19.19 -15.82 12.63
CA ARG A 355 19.30 -17.28 12.79
C ARG A 355 18.83 -17.73 14.18
N ILE A 356 19.20 -17.01 15.23
CA ILE A 356 18.74 -17.27 16.61
C ILE A 356 17.21 -17.23 16.68
N GLU A 357 16.60 -16.17 16.14
CA GLU A 357 15.14 -16.00 16.19
C GLU A 357 14.40 -17.05 15.36
N ALA A 358 14.97 -17.50 14.25
CA ALA A 358 14.47 -18.63 13.48
C ALA A 358 14.50 -19.95 14.29
N LEU A 359 15.56 -20.21 15.06
CA LEU A 359 15.63 -21.38 15.94
C LEU A 359 14.60 -21.31 17.08
N HIS A 360 14.39 -20.12 17.66
CA HIS A 360 13.32 -19.91 18.64
C HIS A 360 11.93 -20.25 18.08
N TRP A 361 11.67 -19.93 16.80
CA TRP A 361 10.45 -20.35 16.11
C TRP A 361 10.34 -21.87 15.98
N ILE A 362 11.39 -22.55 15.50
CA ILE A 362 11.39 -24.02 15.37
C ILE A 362 11.15 -24.67 16.74
N SER A 363 11.81 -24.19 17.78
CA SER A 363 11.64 -24.68 19.15
C SER A 363 10.20 -24.46 19.65
N THR A 364 9.61 -23.29 19.41
CA THR A 364 8.25 -22.96 19.84
C THR A 364 7.22 -23.84 19.12
N LEU A 365 7.38 -24.03 17.81
CA LEU A 365 6.52 -24.94 17.04
C LEU A 365 6.66 -26.39 17.50
N LEU A 366 7.88 -26.83 17.83
CA LEU A 366 8.10 -28.19 18.31
C LEU A 366 7.45 -28.43 19.69
N ASP A 367 7.40 -27.41 20.55
CA ASP A 367 6.74 -27.48 21.86
C ASP A 367 5.21 -27.50 21.73
N ARG A 368 4.64 -26.63 20.87
CA ARG A 368 3.20 -26.43 20.75
C ARG A 368 2.52 -27.37 19.73
N HIS A 369 3.18 -27.66 18.62
CA HIS A 369 2.65 -28.39 17.45
C HIS A 369 3.50 -29.62 17.11
N ARG A 370 4.01 -30.32 18.14
CA ARG A 370 4.97 -31.42 17.97
C ARG A 370 4.58 -32.42 16.88
N ALA A 371 3.33 -32.88 16.88
CA ALA A 371 2.88 -33.90 15.93
C ALA A 371 2.99 -33.42 14.47
N GLU A 372 2.60 -32.19 14.20
CA GLU A 372 2.66 -31.57 12.86
C GLU A 372 4.10 -31.31 12.44
N VAL A 373 4.93 -30.78 13.35
CA VAL A 373 6.37 -30.56 13.10
C VAL A 373 7.08 -31.86 12.74
N LEU A 374 6.73 -32.98 13.39
CA LEU A 374 7.32 -34.28 13.10
C LEU A 374 6.96 -34.82 11.70
N CYS A 375 5.89 -34.35 11.06
CA CYS A 375 5.60 -34.68 9.65
C CYS A 375 6.68 -34.10 8.70
N PHE A 376 7.37 -33.04 9.11
CA PHE A 376 8.45 -32.40 8.37
C PHE A 376 9.83 -32.76 8.92
N LEU A 377 9.95 -33.84 9.70
CA LEU A 377 11.16 -34.13 10.46
C LEU A 377 12.41 -34.22 9.57
N ASN A 378 12.36 -34.94 8.44
CA ASN A 378 13.53 -35.09 7.56
C ASN A 378 14.09 -33.74 7.10
N ASP A 379 13.18 -32.86 6.69
CA ASP A 379 13.44 -31.50 6.22
C ASP A 379 14.03 -30.60 7.31
N ILE A 380 13.59 -30.76 8.55
CA ILE A 380 14.12 -30.03 9.71
C ILE A 380 15.48 -30.58 10.10
N PHE A 381 15.60 -31.91 10.13
CA PHE A 381 16.76 -32.62 10.64
C PHE A 381 18.00 -32.25 9.83
N ASP A 382 17.91 -32.31 8.51
CA ASP A 382 19.01 -31.97 7.61
C ASP A 382 19.45 -30.50 7.77
N THR A 383 18.51 -29.57 7.91
CA THR A 383 18.82 -28.16 8.11
C THR A 383 19.48 -27.91 9.47
N LEU A 384 18.94 -28.47 10.55
CA LEU A 384 19.49 -28.31 11.91
C LEU A 384 20.89 -28.92 12.03
N LEU A 385 21.12 -30.08 11.42
CA LEU A 385 22.42 -30.73 11.48
C LEU A 385 23.50 -29.93 10.75
N LYS A 386 23.17 -29.32 9.59
CA LYS A 386 24.07 -28.38 8.92
C LYS A 386 24.39 -27.18 9.82
N ALA A 387 23.39 -26.70 10.57
CA ALA A 387 23.56 -25.59 11.51
C ALA A 387 24.44 -25.92 12.74
N LEU A 388 24.81 -27.19 12.98
CA LEU A 388 25.83 -27.53 13.99
C LEU A 388 27.23 -27.00 13.63
N SER A 389 27.48 -26.73 12.36
CA SER A 389 28.72 -26.11 11.86
C SER A 389 28.69 -24.58 11.90
N ASP A 390 27.65 -23.95 12.48
CA ASP A 390 27.54 -22.49 12.56
C ASP A 390 28.74 -21.86 13.30
N SER A 391 29.09 -20.64 12.90
CA SER A 391 30.15 -19.85 13.54
C SER A 391 29.79 -19.34 14.95
N SER A 392 28.52 -19.23 15.28
CA SER A 392 28.04 -18.80 16.60
C SER A 392 27.81 -19.98 17.53
N ASP A 393 28.35 -19.90 18.74
CA ASP A 393 28.11 -20.89 19.80
C ASP A 393 26.64 -20.89 20.24
N GLU A 394 26.00 -19.72 20.27
CA GLU A 394 24.61 -19.58 20.69
C GLU A 394 23.66 -20.29 19.71
N VAL A 395 23.89 -20.13 18.39
CA VAL A 395 23.15 -20.84 17.35
C VAL A 395 23.32 -22.35 17.51
N VAL A 396 24.55 -22.84 17.70
CA VAL A 396 24.82 -24.28 17.89
C VAL A 396 24.13 -24.83 19.14
N LEU A 397 24.14 -24.07 20.25
CA LEU A 397 23.48 -24.49 21.49
C LEU A 397 21.96 -24.61 21.31
N LEU A 398 21.33 -23.66 20.63
CA LEU A 398 19.89 -23.71 20.32
C LEU A 398 19.53 -24.87 19.38
N VAL A 399 20.35 -25.13 18.37
CA VAL A 399 20.20 -26.30 17.48
C VAL A 399 20.23 -27.61 18.29
N LEU A 400 21.16 -27.72 19.25
CA LEU A 400 21.27 -28.90 20.12
C LEU A 400 20.09 -29.05 21.06
N ASP A 401 19.53 -27.95 21.58
CA ASP A 401 18.33 -27.98 22.40
C ASP A 401 17.13 -28.52 21.61
N ILE A 402 16.97 -28.09 20.34
CA ILE A 402 15.93 -28.60 19.44
C ILE A 402 16.16 -30.09 19.14
N HIS A 403 17.37 -30.49 18.76
CA HIS A 403 17.71 -31.89 18.52
C HIS A 403 17.45 -32.77 19.75
N ALA A 404 17.78 -32.30 20.95
CA ALA A 404 17.50 -33.02 22.18
C ALA A 404 15.99 -33.17 22.43
N CYS A 405 15.21 -32.14 22.14
CA CYS A 405 13.75 -32.22 22.22
C CYS A 405 13.15 -33.26 21.25
N ILE A 406 13.69 -33.35 20.03
CA ILE A 406 13.31 -34.40 19.06
C ILE A 406 13.74 -35.78 19.57
N ALA A 407 14.99 -35.90 20.05
CA ALA A 407 15.62 -37.13 20.53
C ALA A 407 15.12 -37.65 21.89
N ARG A 408 14.10 -37.02 22.49
CA ARG A 408 13.32 -37.66 23.56
C ARG A 408 12.71 -38.99 23.08
N ASP A 409 12.36 -39.06 21.79
CA ASP A 409 11.98 -40.32 21.14
C ASP A 409 13.22 -41.21 20.89
N PRO A 410 13.20 -42.50 21.25
CA PRO A 410 14.34 -43.41 21.08
C PRO A 410 14.78 -43.62 19.63
N GLN A 411 13.86 -43.63 18.66
CA GLN A 411 14.18 -43.80 17.25
C GLN A 411 14.92 -42.57 16.72
N HIS A 412 14.42 -41.37 17.04
CA HIS A 412 15.07 -40.12 16.64
C HIS A 412 16.41 -39.91 17.36
N PHE A 413 16.54 -40.37 18.60
CA PHE A 413 17.83 -40.38 19.30
C PHE A 413 18.88 -41.19 18.56
N ARG A 414 18.52 -42.42 18.14
CA ARG A 414 19.44 -43.26 17.38
C ARG A 414 19.85 -42.59 16.06
N GLN A 415 18.90 -41.99 15.36
CA GLN A 415 19.17 -41.24 14.13
C GLN A 415 20.14 -40.07 14.37
N LEU A 416 19.96 -39.31 15.46
CA LEU A 416 20.85 -38.21 15.84
C LEU A 416 22.27 -38.66 16.08
N ILE A 417 22.48 -39.71 16.89
CA ILE A 417 23.84 -40.21 17.19
C ILE A 417 24.51 -40.75 15.91
N VAL A 418 23.78 -41.49 15.05
CA VAL A 418 24.32 -41.98 13.76
C VAL A 418 24.75 -40.83 12.86
N PHE A 419 23.89 -39.82 12.70
CA PHE A 419 24.21 -38.69 11.85
C PHE A 419 25.36 -37.85 12.40
N LEU A 420 25.40 -37.63 13.71
CA LEU A 420 26.46 -36.86 14.36
C LEU A 420 27.84 -37.51 14.15
N VAL A 421 27.94 -38.83 14.38
CA VAL A 421 29.19 -39.59 14.14
C VAL A 421 29.58 -39.53 12.66
N HIS A 422 28.61 -39.67 11.75
CA HIS A 422 28.86 -39.54 10.33
C HIS A 422 29.41 -38.14 9.95
N ASN A 423 28.87 -37.06 10.52
CA ASN A 423 29.35 -35.70 10.20
C ASN A 423 30.71 -35.41 10.80
N PHE A 424 30.99 -35.85 12.02
CA PHE A 424 32.34 -35.75 12.58
C PHE A 424 33.38 -36.50 11.74
N ARG A 425 32.97 -37.58 11.06
CA ARG A 425 33.82 -38.31 10.14
C ARG A 425 34.03 -37.60 8.80
N VAL A 426 32.95 -37.05 8.22
CA VAL A 426 33.02 -36.36 6.92
C VAL A 426 33.68 -34.99 7.04
N ASP A 427 33.38 -34.26 8.12
CA ASP A 427 33.91 -32.95 8.46
C ASP A 427 34.70 -33.03 9.78
N HIS A 428 35.97 -33.42 9.67
CA HIS A 428 36.87 -33.46 10.82
C HIS A 428 37.01 -32.09 11.52
N SER A 429 36.83 -30.98 10.80
CA SER A 429 36.93 -29.64 11.38
C SER A 429 35.80 -29.36 12.37
N LEU A 430 34.61 -29.93 12.13
CA LEU A 430 33.49 -29.86 13.07
C LEU A 430 33.82 -30.58 14.38
N LEU A 431 34.40 -31.79 14.30
CA LEU A 431 34.81 -32.56 15.48
C LEU A 431 35.86 -31.81 16.29
N GLU A 432 36.90 -31.31 15.64
CA GLU A 432 38.00 -30.60 16.30
C GLU A 432 37.54 -29.30 16.96
N ARG A 433 36.72 -28.50 16.27
CA ARG A 433 36.34 -27.16 16.74
C ARG A 433 35.16 -27.20 17.70
N ARG A 434 34.19 -28.11 17.49
CA ARG A 434 32.91 -28.09 18.21
C ARG A 434 32.52 -29.43 18.85
N GLY A 435 33.23 -30.51 18.59
CA GLY A 435 32.88 -31.85 19.09
C GLY A 435 32.68 -31.89 20.61
N ALA A 436 33.61 -31.32 21.37
CA ALA A 436 33.52 -31.28 22.83
C ALA A 436 32.29 -30.49 23.32
N LEU A 437 32.00 -29.33 22.72
CA LEU A 437 30.83 -28.52 23.03
C LEU A 437 29.53 -29.30 22.77
N ILE A 438 29.44 -29.89 21.57
CA ILE A 438 28.26 -30.65 21.12
C ILE A 438 27.98 -31.83 22.06
N ILE A 439 28.99 -32.68 22.29
CA ILE A 439 28.83 -33.88 23.12
C ILE A 439 28.48 -33.46 24.55
N ARG A 440 29.18 -32.49 25.14
CA ARG A 440 28.92 -32.01 26.50
C ARG A 440 27.49 -31.50 26.64
N ARG A 441 27.01 -30.70 25.69
CA ARG A 441 25.63 -30.17 25.72
C ARG A 441 24.61 -31.29 25.57
N LEU A 442 24.81 -32.25 24.67
CA LEU A 442 23.92 -33.41 24.54
C LEU A 442 23.88 -34.27 25.82
N CYS A 443 25.01 -34.50 26.47
CA CYS A 443 25.07 -35.21 27.76
C CYS A 443 24.24 -34.51 28.84
N VAL A 444 24.26 -33.17 28.88
CA VAL A 444 23.43 -32.38 29.81
C VAL A 444 21.93 -32.53 29.48
N LEU A 445 21.56 -32.55 28.20
CA LEU A 445 20.17 -32.54 27.76
C LEU A 445 19.51 -33.93 27.71
N LEU A 446 20.27 -34.99 27.43
CA LEU A 446 19.75 -36.32 27.08
C LEU A 446 20.21 -37.45 28.01
N ASP A 447 20.86 -37.10 29.12
CA ASP A 447 21.60 -38.00 30.01
C ASP A 447 22.93 -38.51 29.41
N ALA A 448 24.00 -38.37 30.18
CA ALA A 448 25.36 -38.71 29.75
C ALA A 448 25.51 -40.22 29.46
N GLU A 449 24.97 -41.09 30.32
CA GLU A 449 25.06 -42.54 30.13
C GLU A 449 24.42 -42.96 28.81
N ARG A 450 23.27 -42.38 28.49
CA ARG A 450 22.56 -42.61 27.23
C ARG A 450 23.38 -42.18 26.01
N VAL A 451 23.98 -40.98 26.04
CA VAL A 451 24.80 -40.46 24.94
C VAL A 451 26.07 -41.29 24.73
N TYR A 452 26.83 -41.57 25.80
CA TYR A 452 28.06 -42.36 25.70
C TYR A 452 27.80 -43.79 25.20
N ARG A 453 26.74 -44.46 25.67
CA ARG A 453 26.35 -45.78 25.15
C ARG A 453 25.98 -45.72 23.66
N GLY A 454 25.24 -44.70 23.25
CA GLY A 454 24.88 -44.48 21.86
C GLY A 454 26.11 -44.36 20.97
N LEU A 455 27.06 -43.50 21.35
CA LEU A 455 28.30 -43.29 20.61
C LEU A 455 29.18 -44.55 20.59
N SER A 456 29.36 -45.22 21.74
CA SER A 456 30.12 -46.48 21.85
C SER A 456 29.61 -47.54 20.89
N THR A 457 28.29 -47.72 20.83
CA THR A 457 27.66 -48.75 19.97
C THR A 457 27.97 -48.51 18.49
N ILE A 458 28.10 -47.25 18.06
CA ILE A 458 28.44 -46.90 16.67
C ILE A 458 29.94 -47.05 16.43
N LEU A 459 30.76 -46.57 17.36
CA LEU A 459 32.23 -46.62 17.25
C LEU A 459 32.78 -48.05 17.30
N GLU A 460 32.12 -48.99 17.99
CA GLU A 460 32.45 -50.42 17.95
C GLU A 460 32.44 -51.01 16.53
N GLY A 461 31.60 -50.45 15.64
CA GLY A 461 31.50 -50.85 14.24
C GLY A 461 32.29 -49.98 13.26
N GLU A 462 33.07 -49.00 13.74
CA GLU A 462 33.78 -48.06 12.87
C GLU A 462 35.07 -48.68 12.31
N ALA A 463 35.24 -48.58 10.99
CA ALA A 463 36.38 -49.14 10.27
C ALA A 463 37.57 -48.16 10.20
N ASP A 464 37.29 -46.86 10.29
CA ASP A 464 38.30 -45.81 10.34
C ASP A 464 38.84 -45.67 11.78
N LEU A 465 39.92 -46.40 12.08
CA LEU A 465 40.52 -46.44 13.41
C LEU A 465 41.15 -45.10 13.82
N ASP A 466 41.60 -44.29 12.87
CA ASP A 466 42.18 -42.98 13.15
C ASP A 466 41.08 -42.01 13.61
N PHE A 467 39.97 -41.98 12.88
CA PHE A 467 38.78 -41.23 13.30
C PHE A 467 38.23 -41.72 14.65
N ALA A 468 38.10 -43.03 14.84
CA ALA A 468 37.62 -43.59 16.10
C ALA A 468 38.52 -43.22 17.29
N CYS A 469 39.85 -43.21 17.10
CA CYS A 469 40.81 -42.77 18.10
C CYS A 469 40.58 -41.30 18.50
N ILE A 470 40.41 -40.41 17.52
CA ILE A 470 40.14 -38.98 17.77
C ILE A 470 38.81 -38.81 18.52
N MET A 471 37.75 -39.53 18.11
CA MET A 471 36.46 -39.51 18.82
C MET A 471 36.58 -39.94 20.28
N VAL A 472 37.32 -41.01 20.57
CA VAL A 472 37.57 -41.47 21.95
C VAL A 472 38.37 -40.45 22.76
N GLN A 473 39.34 -39.77 22.13
CA GLN A 473 40.07 -38.68 22.79
C GLN A 473 39.15 -37.52 23.15
N VAL A 474 38.30 -37.06 22.22
CA VAL A 474 37.31 -36.00 22.49
C VAL A 474 36.37 -36.42 23.62
N LEU A 475 35.86 -37.66 23.59
CA LEU A 475 34.99 -38.20 24.63
C LEU A 475 35.64 -38.29 26.01
N SER A 476 36.96 -38.44 26.07
CA SER A 476 37.73 -38.48 27.32
C SER A 476 38.01 -37.08 27.90
N CYS A 477 37.83 -36.03 27.10
CA CYS A 477 38.03 -34.64 27.48
C CYS A 477 36.73 -33.91 27.85
N VAL A 478 35.58 -34.53 27.58
CA VAL A 478 34.22 -34.07 27.95
C VAL A 478 33.85 -34.65 29.30
#